data_AF-A0A7C2Y245-F1
#
_entry.id   AF-A0A7C2Y245-F1
#
_cell.length_a   1.000
_cell.length_b   1.000
_cell.length_c   1.000
_cell.angle_alpha   90.00
_cell.angle_beta   90.00
_cell.angle_gamma   90.00
#
_symmetry.space_group_name_H-M   'P 1'
#
loop_
_entity.id
_entity.type
_entity.pdbx_description
1 polymer ?
#
loop_
_entity_poly.entity_id
_entity_poly.type
_entity_poly.pdbx_seq_one_letter_code
_entity_poly.pdbx_strand_id
1 'polypeptide(L)'
;MMWCACRRHAGRSPRRRMRNMLKVVTDPQADAIYIYLRTLPVAYTEELDENRYVDYGADGEPVGIDLLQVSEGVNTDDLPQRAEVEKVLTGLGVKILV
;
A
#
# COMPACT_ATOMS: atom_id res chain seq x y z
N MET A 1 -57.44 0.17 -17.53
CA MET A 1 -56.65 1.25 -16.91
C MET A 1 -56.53 0.97 -15.42
N MET A 2 -55.32 0.84 -14.88
CA MET A 2 -54.80 1.68 -13.79
C MET A 2 -53.46 1.09 -13.31
N TRP A 3 -52.39 1.81 -13.61
CA TRP A 3 -51.08 1.66 -12.98
C TRP A 3 -51.15 1.96 -11.48
N CYS A 4 -50.36 1.27 -10.67
CA CYS A 4 -49.75 1.87 -9.48
C CYS A 4 -48.34 1.29 -9.28
N ALA A 5 -47.36 2.07 -9.72
CA ALA A 5 -45.94 1.83 -9.55
C ALA A 5 -45.51 2.17 -8.12
N CYS A 6 -44.96 1.20 -7.38
CA CYS A 6 -44.32 1.46 -6.10
C CYS A 6 -42.85 1.85 -6.33
N ARG A 7 -42.61 3.16 -6.36
CA ARG A 7 -41.28 3.78 -6.25
C ARG A 7 -40.73 3.50 -4.86
N ARG A 8 -39.60 2.78 -4.76
CA ARG A 8 -38.74 2.86 -3.57
C ARG A 8 -37.44 3.59 -3.92
N HIS A 9 -37.20 4.61 -3.12
CA HIS A 9 -36.16 5.61 -3.24
C HIS A 9 -34.77 5.02 -3.00
N ALA A 10 -33.84 5.42 -3.87
CA ALA A 10 -32.46 5.83 -3.58
C ALA A 10 -31.73 5.09 -2.45
N GLY A 11 -31.04 4.00 -2.81
CA GLY A 11 -29.84 3.58 -2.11
C GLY A 11 -28.74 4.62 -2.30
N ARG A 12 -28.72 5.66 -1.45
CA ARG A 12 -27.52 6.50 -1.28
C ARG A 12 -26.48 5.66 -0.57
N SER A 13 -25.62 4.99 -1.35
CA SER A 13 -24.33 4.50 -0.85
C SER A 13 -23.62 5.69 -0.18
N PRO A 14 -23.27 5.63 1.12
CA PRO A 14 -22.43 6.66 1.70
C PRO A 14 -21.11 6.56 0.96
N ARG A 15 -20.78 7.59 0.18
CA ARG A 15 -19.49 7.74 -0.49
C ARG A 15 -18.42 7.36 0.54
N ARG A 16 -17.82 6.18 0.36
CA ARG A 16 -16.69 5.68 1.13
C ARG A 16 -15.71 6.84 1.11
N ARG A 17 -15.41 7.45 2.28
CA ARG A 17 -14.33 8.45 2.39
C ARG A 17 -13.17 7.87 1.59
N MET A 18 -12.67 8.62 0.61
CA MET A 18 -11.49 8.24 -0.16
C MET A 18 -10.34 8.08 0.84
N ARG A 19 -10.20 6.89 1.43
CA ARG A 19 -8.97 6.48 2.10
C ARG A 19 -7.96 6.48 0.98
N ASN A 20 -6.94 7.32 1.08
CA ASN A 20 -5.77 7.19 0.22
C ASN A 20 -5.22 5.78 0.47
N MET A 21 -5.60 4.84 -0.40
CA MET A 21 -5.00 3.52 -0.43
C MET A 21 -3.63 3.73 -1.06
N LEU A 22 -2.56 3.33 -0.37
CA LEU A 22 -1.24 3.29 -0.97
C LEU A 22 -1.31 2.45 -2.24
N LYS A 23 -0.63 2.91 -3.29
CA LYS A 23 -0.50 2.12 -4.50
C LYS A 23 0.55 1.05 -4.24
N VAL A 24 0.23 -0.19 -4.59
CA VAL A 24 1.10 -1.35 -4.38
C VAL A 24 1.26 -2.11 -5.69
N VAL A 25 2.46 -2.57 -5.96
CA VAL A 25 2.78 -3.46 -7.08
C VAL A 25 3.46 -4.69 -6.51
N THR A 26 3.00 -5.86 -6.89
CA THR A 26 3.54 -7.15 -6.47
C THR A 26 4.21 -7.84 -7.66
N ASP A 27 5.40 -8.39 -7.47
CA ASP A 27 6.06 -9.26 -8.44
C ASP A 27 6.33 -10.64 -7.82
N PRO A 28 5.46 -11.64 -8.07
CA PRO A 28 5.64 -12.99 -7.54
C PRO A 28 6.84 -13.73 -8.14
N GLN A 29 7.38 -13.31 -9.29
CA GLN A 29 8.57 -13.95 -9.86
C GLN A 29 9.85 -13.52 -9.12
N ALA A 30 9.89 -12.26 -8.67
CA ALA A 30 10.98 -11.73 -7.86
C ALA A 30 10.78 -11.95 -6.34
N ASP A 31 9.61 -12.47 -5.94
CA ASP A 31 9.15 -12.50 -4.54
C ASP A 31 9.24 -11.12 -3.87
N ALA A 32 8.67 -10.11 -4.55
CA ALA A 32 8.84 -8.71 -4.19
C ALA A 32 7.53 -7.91 -4.16
N ILE A 33 7.52 -6.85 -3.34
CA ILE A 33 6.43 -5.87 -3.24
C ILE A 33 7.02 -4.47 -3.22
N TYR A 34 6.55 -3.63 -4.15
CA TYR A 34 6.80 -2.19 -4.12
C TYR A 34 5.58 -1.42 -3.62
N ILE A 35 5.77 -0.58 -2.61
CA ILE A 35 4.73 0.28 -2.02
C ILE A 35 5.06 1.74 -2.33
N TYR A 36 4.19 2.41 -3.07
CA TYR A 36 4.31 3.85 -3.34
C TYR A 36 3.73 4.66 -2.17
N LEU A 37 4.56 5.50 -1.57
CA LEU A 37 4.16 6.45 -0.52
C LEU A 37 3.76 7.80 -1.12
N ARG A 38 4.44 8.23 -2.18
CA ARG A 38 4.26 9.52 -2.86
C ARG A 38 4.40 9.33 -4.38
N THR A 39 3.90 10.29 -5.16
CA THR A 39 3.98 10.26 -6.63
C THR A 39 5.14 11.09 -7.19
N LEU A 40 6.21 11.28 -6.41
CA LEU A 40 7.39 12.02 -6.82
C LEU A 40 8.46 11.08 -7.40
N PRO A 41 9.35 11.57 -8.27
CA PRO A 41 10.49 10.79 -8.74
C PRO A 41 11.42 10.36 -7.59
N VAL A 42 12.00 9.16 -7.72
CA VAL A 42 13.09 8.69 -6.88
C VAL A 42 14.37 9.46 -7.21
N ALA A 43 15.06 9.96 -6.19
CA ALA A 43 16.35 10.62 -6.30
C ALA A 43 17.49 9.71 -5.83
N TYR A 44 17.29 8.99 -4.73
CA TYR A 44 18.23 7.98 -4.22
C TYR A 44 17.48 6.91 -3.42
N THR A 45 18.16 5.80 -3.16
CA THR A 45 17.63 4.68 -2.39
C THR A 45 18.53 4.44 -1.18
N GLU A 46 17.94 4.24 -0.02
CA GLU A 46 18.60 3.79 1.20
C GLU A 46 18.34 2.30 1.38
N GLU A 47 19.39 1.52 1.57
CA GLU A 47 19.31 0.10 1.94
C GLU A 47 19.28 0.00 3.47
N LEU A 48 18.14 -0.45 4.02
CA LEU A 48 18.04 -0.72 5.46
C LEU A 48 18.67 -2.08 5.80
N ASP A 49 18.44 -3.07 4.93
CA ASP A 49 19.12 -4.37 4.89
C ASP A 49 18.91 -5.04 3.52
N GLU A 50 19.39 -6.29 3.39
CA GLU A 50 19.36 -7.09 2.16
C GLU A 50 17.97 -7.26 1.52
N ASN A 51 16.88 -7.06 2.29
CA ASN A 51 15.51 -7.28 1.83
C ASN A 51 14.64 -6.01 1.86
N ARG A 52 15.17 -4.87 2.31
CA ARG A 52 14.39 -3.66 2.56
C ARG A 52 15.10 -2.41 2.04
N TYR A 53 14.51 -1.80 1.03
CA TYR A 53 15.01 -0.58 0.42
C TYR A 53 13.95 0.53 0.53
N VAL A 54 14.39 1.74 0.87
CA VAL A 54 13.53 2.93 0.92
C VAL A 54 13.99 3.91 -0.13
N ASP A 55 13.10 4.24 -1.05
CA ASP A 55 13.34 5.26 -2.07
C ASP A 55 13.00 6.64 -1.51
N TYR A 56 13.88 7.61 -1.74
CA TYR A 56 13.72 9.00 -1.31
C TYR A 56 13.61 9.95 -2.50
N GLY A 57 12.80 11.00 -2.33
CA GLY A 57 12.74 12.11 -3.27
C GLY A 57 13.93 13.06 -3.10
N ALA A 58 14.07 14.01 -4.02
CA ALA A 58 15.12 15.04 -3.95
C ALA A 58 14.97 15.98 -2.74
N ASP A 59 13.81 15.94 -2.07
CA ASP A 59 13.51 16.66 -0.83
C ASP A 59 13.91 15.89 0.44
N GLY A 60 14.48 14.69 0.31
CA GLY A 60 14.88 13.84 1.43
C GLY A 60 13.71 13.11 2.11
N GLU A 61 12.53 13.13 1.49
CA GLU A 61 11.32 12.50 2.03
C GLU A 61 11.00 11.17 1.31
N PRO A 62 10.60 10.10 2.02
CA PRO A 62 10.35 8.78 1.44
C PRO A 62 9.26 8.79 0.35
N VAL A 63 9.55 8.25 -0.82
CA VAL A 63 8.62 8.14 -1.96
C VAL A 63 8.11 6.72 -2.20
N GLY A 64 8.88 5.70 -1.83
CA GLY A 64 8.50 4.31 -1.99
C GLY A 64 9.32 3.37 -1.12
N ILE A 65 8.85 2.13 -1.02
CA ILE A 65 9.50 1.04 -0.28
C ILE A 65 9.53 -0.16 -1.21
N ASP A 66 10.70 -0.76 -1.39
CA ASP A 66 10.89 -2.02 -2.10
C ASP A 66 11.23 -3.13 -1.10
N LEU A 67 10.42 -4.17 -1.10
CA LEU A 67 10.49 -5.29 -0.16
C LEU A 67 10.75 -6.57 -0.95
N LEU A 68 11.79 -7.31 -0.59
CA LEU A 68 12.17 -8.58 -1.20
C LEU A 68 11.91 -9.75 -0.24
N GLN A 69 11.90 -10.96 -0.80
CA GLN A 69 11.68 -12.21 -0.07
C GLN A 69 10.41 -12.19 0.78
N VAL A 70 9.35 -11.54 0.28
CA VAL A 70 8.14 -11.24 1.08
C VAL A 70 7.40 -12.50 1.52
N SER A 71 7.61 -13.63 0.83
CA SER A 71 7.06 -14.92 1.21
C SER A 71 7.63 -15.48 2.53
N GLU A 72 8.86 -15.11 2.89
CA GLU A 72 9.51 -15.46 4.16
C GLU A 72 9.02 -14.58 5.33
N GLY A 73 8.42 -13.44 4.98
CA GLY A 73 7.92 -12.42 5.89
C GLY A 73 8.80 -11.17 5.89
N VAL A 74 8.24 -10.08 6.42
CA VAL A 74 8.84 -8.74 6.37
C VAL A 74 9.08 -8.21 7.78
N ASN A 75 10.31 -7.77 8.08
CA ASN A 75 10.58 -6.92 9.23
C ASN A 75 10.14 -5.48 8.94
N THR A 76 9.22 -4.94 9.73
CA THR A 76 8.67 -3.59 9.54
C THR A 76 9.32 -2.51 10.39
N ASP A 77 10.37 -2.85 11.15
CA ASP A 77 11.15 -1.87 11.90
C ASP A 77 11.77 -0.84 10.97
N ASP A 78 11.79 0.42 11.42
CA ASP A 78 12.36 1.58 10.72
C ASP A 78 11.73 1.91 9.35
N LEU A 79 10.72 1.15 8.89
CA LEU A 79 10.00 1.49 7.66
C LEU A 79 9.18 2.79 7.82
N PRO A 80 9.23 3.69 6.84
CA PRO A 80 8.42 4.91 6.86
C PRO A 80 6.93 4.56 6.77
N GLN A 81 6.10 5.33 7.46
CA GLN A 81 4.65 5.08 7.56
C GLN A 81 4.32 3.64 7.99
N ARG A 82 5.11 3.06 8.91
CA ARG A 82 5.02 1.67 9.37
C ARG A 82 3.59 1.16 9.58
N ALA A 83 2.74 1.93 10.28
CA ALA A 83 1.37 1.52 10.57
C ALA A 83 0.49 1.37 9.30
N GLU A 84 0.73 2.17 8.26
CA GLU A 84 0.05 2.06 6.97
C GLU A 84 0.60 0.90 6.15
N VAL A 85 1.91 0.71 6.16
CA VAL A 85 2.59 -0.42 5.51
C VAL A 85 2.12 -1.75 6.09
N GLU A 86 2.07 -1.88 7.42
CA GLU A 86 1.59 -3.10 8.09
C GLU A 86 0.13 -3.43 7.74
N LYS A 87 -0.74 -2.41 7.62
CA LYS A 87 -2.13 -2.61 7.15
C LYS A 87 -2.16 -3.13 5.72
N VAL A 88 -1.28 -2.64 4.84
CA VAL A 88 -1.16 -3.12 3.47
C VAL A 88 -0.67 -4.56 3.44
N LEU A 89 0.44 -4.86 4.12
CA LEU A 89 1.04 -6.20 4.16
C LEU A 89 0.07 -7.24 4.74
N THR A 90 -0.61 -6.91 5.84
CA THR A 90 -1.64 -7.77 6.43
C THR A 90 -2.80 -7.99 5.45
N GLY A 91 -3.22 -6.94 4.73
CA GLY A 91 -4.25 -7.04 3.70
C GLY A 91 -3.87 -7.91 2.50
N LEU A 92 -2.57 -8.06 2.24
CA LEU A 92 -2.01 -8.96 1.22
C LEU A 92 -1.71 -10.36 1.74
N GLY A 93 -1.85 -10.61 3.05
CA GLY A 93 -1.53 -11.89 3.68
C GLY A 93 -0.04 -12.12 3.93
N VAL A 94 0.79 -11.07 3.88
CA VAL A 94 2.23 -11.13 4.17
C VAL A 94 2.45 -11.24 5.68
N LYS A 95 3.37 -12.14 6.08
CA LYS A 95 3.78 -12.31 7.48
C LYS A 95 4.66 -11.15 7.93
N ILE A 96 4.40 -10.60 9.11
CA ILE A 96 5.24 -9.57 9.74
C ILE A 96 6.14 -10.23 10.80
N LEU A 97 7.43 -9.86 10.85
CA LEU A 97 8.49 -10.53 11.62
C LEU A 97 8.99 -9.77 12.87
N VAL A 98 8.21 -8.83 13.42
CA VAL A 98 8.61 -7.96 14.56
C VAL A 98 9.43 -8.62 15.68
#